data_AF-A0A1Y4K4K8-F1
#
_entry.id   AF-A0A1Y4K4K8-F1
#
_cell.length_a   1.000
_cell.length_b   1.000
_cell.length_c   1.000
_cell.angle_alpha   90.00
_cell.angle_beta   90.00
_cell.angle_gamma   90.00
#
_symmetry.space_group_name_H-M   'P 1'
#
loop_
_entity.id
_entity.type
_entity.pdbx_description
1 polymer ?
#
loop_
_entity_poly.entity_id
_entity_poly.type
_entity_poly.pdbx_seq_one_letter_code
_entity_poly.pdbx_strand_id
1 'polypeptide(L)'
;MKNLCNWLLILILIGTTACKDDNTPVELQAPVFELTDSIGQDQPVIVVPGETCQIKYLAEHINSITADNVPEGWQVNINEETTCIGITAPSASENVSKTFSLQLTAQGENRQTVTLSINFYLVTFDDPKGTFVLNEGNMTSENGSLLYITAEGYIVDNVYKRVNGTELGNVPQDMCQYNGKTYIISQNGNGNAMGAESDNDGMLVITDTRTLKKLKSYPKETLSPLDWPTHIAVIDEEHIYIRDNAGIWRMNENDASLTFIKGSEEAPKAPFAIVNGKVYTYYNQNFMTGLYEITPGNDQITNISVPFYSLYGITGIASAPDNCLWIMSTKFGGEISMNRYNPATQEDLERNYISEVPSVGSSGCAFATHGNTIYYASGTTIYRLDFRPDIDQGNKTPQDEILTDLSLLDEKAQIMYNGLGVNPTTGYVYANTLKGVGPFYTTNQLWVFDFAGSTGTPLFKFENYTRFPAGFFFIPCAV
;
A
#
# COMPACT_ATOMS: atom_id res chain seq x y z
N MET A 1 48.87 46.37 98.86
CA MET A 1 48.68 44.93 99.14
C MET A 1 47.18 44.68 99.32
N LYS A 2 46.62 43.76 98.50
CA LYS A 2 45.53 42.78 98.75
C LYS A 2 44.55 43.06 99.92
N ASN A 3 43.23 42.88 99.90
CA ASN A 3 42.23 42.14 99.09
C ASN A 3 40.84 42.68 99.53
N LEU A 4 39.81 42.87 98.68
CA LEU A 4 38.83 41.90 98.14
C LEU A 4 38.19 40.95 99.17
N CYS A 5 36.89 41.09 99.44
CA CYS A 5 35.82 40.32 98.79
C CYS A 5 34.43 40.72 99.33
N ASN A 6 33.49 41.02 98.45
CA ASN A 6 32.09 41.37 98.74
C ASN A 6 31.18 40.25 98.20
N TRP A 7 30.15 39.87 98.95
CA TRP A 7 29.05 39.01 98.50
C TRP A 7 27.76 39.83 98.51
N LEU A 8 27.03 39.85 97.39
CA LEU A 8 25.60 40.18 97.38
C LEU A 8 24.90 39.47 96.22
N LEU A 9 23.78 38.83 96.53
CA LEU A 9 22.87 38.16 95.60
C LEU A 9 22.19 39.15 94.67
N ILE A 10 22.14 38.85 93.36
CA ILE A 10 21.19 39.41 92.40
C ILE A 10 20.72 38.27 91.48
N LEU A 11 19.39 38.10 91.38
CA LEU A 11 18.75 37.24 90.38
C LEU A 11 18.99 37.82 88.98
N ILE A 12 19.54 37.00 88.08
CA ILE A 12 19.75 37.34 86.66
C ILE A 12 18.69 36.62 85.82
N LEU A 13 17.89 37.39 85.07
CA LEU A 13 17.21 36.93 83.87
C LEU A 13 18.27 36.54 82.83
N ILE A 14 18.28 35.28 82.38
CA ILE A 14 19.06 34.85 81.23
C ILE A 14 18.07 34.41 80.15
N GLY A 15 18.05 35.17 79.05
CA GLY A 15 17.38 34.80 77.82
C GLY A 15 18.02 33.56 77.22
N THR A 16 17.18 32.63 76.78
CA THR A 16 17.59 31.53 75.92
C THR A 16 17.30 31.93 74.48
N THR A 17 18.38 31.93 73.70
CA THR A 17 18.42 32.07 72.26
C THR A 17 17.50 31.05 71.61
N ALA A 18 16.45 31.51 70.93
CA ALA A 18 15.70 30.68 70.02
C ALA A 18 16.61 30.32 68.84
N CYS A 19 16.98 29.04 68.74
CA CYS A 19 17.35 28.47 67.45
C CYS A 19 16.11 28.59 66.57
N LYS A 20 16.19 29.44 65.55
CA LYS A 20 15.28 29.37 64.41
C LYS A 20 15.60 28.07 63.69
N ASP A 21 14.79 27.05 63.92
CA ASP A 21 14.64 25.98 62.94
C ASP A 21 13.88 26.61 61.75
N ASP A 22 14.61 27.12 60.77
CA ASP A 22 14.08 27.49 59.45
C ASP A 22 13.75 26.21 58.64
N ASN A 23 13.07 25.23 59.24
CA ASN A 23 12.51 24.07 58.56
C ASN A 23 11.02 24.28 58.37
N THR A 24 10.66 25.27 57.55
CA THR A 24 9.37 25.23 56.87
C THR A 24 9.42 24.01 55.94
N PRO A 25 8.53 23.00 56.06
CA PRO A 25 8.53 21.89 55.14
C PRO A 25 8.36 22.44 53.73
N VAL A 26 9.33 22.18 52.85
CA VAL A 26 9.13 22.44 51.42
C VAL A 26 8.05 21.48 50.97
N GLU A 27 6.85 21.99 50.71
CA GLU A 27 5.74 21.21 50.17
C GLU A 27 6.09 20.87 48.72
N LEU A 28 6.50 19.62 48.49
CA LEU A 28 6.85 19.13 47.16
C LEU A 28 5.57 19.01 46.32
N GLN A 29 5.60 19.60 45.13
CA GLN A 29 4.46 19.63 44.23
C GLN A 29 4.20 18.25 43.61
N ALA A 30 2.97 18.04 43.13
CA ALA A 30 2.61 16.81 42.42
C ALA A 30 3.36 16.74 41.08
N PRO A 31 3.89 15.56 40.69
CA PRO A 31 4.51 15.39 39.38
C PRO A 31 3.51 15.60 38.25
N VAL A 32 3.92 16.33 37.22
CA VAL A 32 3.22 16.44 35.94
C VAL A 32 4.02 15.66 34.91
N PHE A 33 3.39 14.69 34.26
CA PHE A 33 3.99 13.94 33.17
C PHE A 33 2.92 13.62 32.12
N GLU A 34 3.02 14.25 30.95
CA GLU A 34 2.01 14.19 29.89
C GLU A 34 2.68 14.14 28.52
N LEU A 35 2.07 13.47 27.53
CA LEU A 35 2.52 13.54 26.14
C LEU A 35 1.98 14.83 25.53
N THR A 36 2.83 15.61 24.86
CA THR A 36 2.41 16.88 24.23
C THR A 36 2.01 16.71 22.78
N ASP A 37 2.40 15.59 22.16
CA ASP A 37 1.93 15.24 20.83
C ASP A 37 0.51 14.67 20.91
N SER A 38 -0.32 14.95 19.91
CA SER A 38 -1.66 14.38 19.76
C SER A 38 -1.60 12.90 19.35
N ILE A 39 -0.90 12.10 20.14
CA ILE A 39 -0.90 10.64 20.00
C ILE A 39 -2.23 10.18 20.56
N GLY A 40 -3.13 9.79 19.66
CA GLY A 40 -4.45 9.30 20.03
C GLY A 40 -4.30 8.13 20.99
N GLN A 41 -4.94 8.19 22.16
CA GLN A 41 -4.96 7.04 23.07
C GLN A 41 -5.67 5.82 22.45
N ASP A 42 -6.49 6.06 21.41
CA ASP A 42 -7.33 5.06 20.74
C ASP A 42 -6.67 4.38 19.52
N GLN A 43 -5.53 4.89 19.02
CA GLN A 43 -4.83 4.29 17.88
C GLN A 43 -3.32 4.17 18.14
N PRO A 44 -2.69 3.06 17.74
CA PRO A 44 -1.26 2.90 17.91
C PRO A 44 -0.48 3.87 17.02
N VAL A 45 0.71 4.28 17.47
CA VAL A 45 1.70 4.97 16.64
C VAL A 45 2.20 3.98 15.59
N ILE A 46 1.92 4.27 14.32
CA ILE A 46 2.32 3.43 13.21
C ILE A 46 3.75 3.74 12.80
N VAL A 47 4.62 2.74 12.77
CA VAL A 47 6.03 2.86 12.38
C VAL A 47 6.40 1.83 11.31
N VAL A 48 7.41 2.16 10.50
CA VAL A 48 7.98 1.25 9.49
C VAL A 48 9.32 0.67 9.97
N PRO A 49 9.84 -0.41 9.35
CA PRO A 49 11.03 -1.09 9.84
C PRO A 49 12.27 -0.19 9.90
N GLY A 50 12.90 -0.14 11.07
CA GLY A 50 14.09 0.69 11.33
C GLY A 50 13.81 2.20 11.50
N GLU A 51 12.55 2.63 11.45
CA GLU A 51 12.20 4.04 11.66
C GLU A 51 12.43 4.46 13.11
N THR A 52 12.88 5.70 13.31
CA THR A 52 12.88 6.34 14.62
C THR A 52 11.85 7.46 14.66
N CYS A 53 10.84 7.33 15.53
CA CYS A 53 9.91 8.40 15.83
C CYS A 53 10.29 9.12 17.13
N GLN A 54 9.93 10.39 17.25
CA GLN A 54 10.16 11.21 18.43
C GLN A 54 8.81 11.59 19.02
N ILE A 55 8.67 11.40 20.33
CA ILE A 55 7.46 11.72 21.07
C ILE A 55 7.80 12.75 22.14
N LYS A 56 7.19 13.92 22.07
CA LYS A 56 7.42 15.00 23.03
C LYS A 56 6.56 14.80 24.28
N TYR A 57 7.12 15.22 25.41
CA TYR A 57 6.43 15.17 26.70
C TYR A 57 6.63 16.46 27.49
N LEU A 58 5.68 16.73 28.38
CA LEU A 58 5.79 17.72 29.45
C LEU A 58 6.16 17.00 30.74
N ALA A 59 7.07 17.60 31.50
CA ALA A 59 7.61 17.06 32.73
C ALA A 59 7.84 18.18 33.73
N GLU A 60 7.14 18.15 34.86
CA GLU A 60 7.33 19.09 35.97
C GLU A 60 7.36 18.32 37.30
N HIS A 61 8.24 18.74 38.22
CA HIS A 61 8.38 18.13 39.56
C HIS A 61 8.69 16.62 39.55
N ILE A 62 9.45 16.18 38.54
CA ILE A 62 9.90 14.80 38.37
C ILE A 62 11.41 14.65 38.51
N ASN A 63 11.84 13.52 39.08
CA ASN A 63 13.24 13.16 39.28
C ASN A 63 13.81 12.27 38.17
N SER A 64 12.97 11.42 37.58
CA SER A 64 13.39 10.44 36.57
C SER A 64 12.20 9.89 35.81
N ILE A 65 12.43 9.45 34.58
CA ILE A 65 11.46 8.70 33.78
C ILE A 65 12.10 7.37 33.38
N THR A 66 11.37 6.27 33.54
CA THR A 66 11.80 4.93 33.10
C THR A 66 10.86 4.38 32.05
N ALA A 67 11.42 3.55 31.16
CA ALA A 67 10.68 2.78 30.16
C ALA A 67 10.68 1.31 30.57
N ASP A 68 9.49 0.71 30.66
CA ASP A 68 9.29 -0.69 30.99
C ASP A 68 8.72 -1.46 29.79
N ASN A 69 8.89 -2.78 29.80
CA ASN A 69 8.36 -3.72 28.80
C ASN A 69 8.86 -3.49 27.36
N VAL A 70 10.06 -2.94 27.17
CA VAL A 70 10.65 -2.79 25.83
C VAL A 70 11.01 -4.17 25.26
N PRO A 71 10.34 -4.65 24.19
CA PRO A 71 10.61 -5.96 23.62
C PRO A 71 11.92 -5.98 22.82
N GLU A 72 12.41 -7.17 22.53
CA GLU A 72 13.65 -7.35 21.77
C GLU A 72 13.60 -6.61 20.41
N GLY A 73 14.69 -5.92 20.08
CA GLY A 73 14.86 -5.17 18.84
C GLY A 73 14.33 -3.73 18.85
N TRP A 74 13.37 -3.41 19.72
CA TRP A 74 12.93 -2.02 19.92
C TRP A 74 13.93 -1.27 20.77
N GLN A 75 14.12 0.02 20.48
CA GLN A 75 14.98 0.89 21.28
C GLN A 75 14.18 2.09 21.77
N VAL A 76 14.35 2.42 23.05
CA VAL A 76 13.74 3.58 23.70
C VAL A 76 14.84 4.44 24.29
N ASN A 77 14.88 5.70 23.89
CA ASN A 77 15.83 6.69 24.40
C ASN A 77 15.05 7.89 24.96
N ILE A 78 15.12 8.10 26.27
CA ILE A 78 14.49 9.25 26.92
C ILE A 78 15.54 10.35 27.03
N ASN A 79 15.27 11.49 26.38
CA ASN A 79 16.12 12.66 26.40
C ASN A 79 15.45 13.79 27.19
N GLU A 80 15.93 13.98 28.42
CA GLU A 80 15.42 14.97 29.37
C GLU A 80 15.74 16.41 28.95
N GLU A 81 16.87 16.65 28.27
CA GLU A 81 17.28 18.00 27.82
C GLU A 81 16.34 18.55 26.73
N THR A 82 15.86 17.66 25.86
CA THR A 82 14.99 18.01 24.73
C THR A 82 13.54 17.65 24.95
N THR A 83 13.20 17.08 26.12
CA THR A 83 11.85 16.63 26.48
C THR A 83 11.24 15.71 25.42
N CYS A 84 12.06 14.77 24.92
CA CYS A 84 11.69 13.86 23.82
C CYS A 84 11.99 12.40 24.18
N ILE A 85 11.14 11.50 23.71
CA ILE A 85 11.34 10.05 23.75
C ILE A 85 11.55 9.58 22.31
N GLY A 86 12.76 9.13 22.01
CA GLY A 86 13.10 8.48 20.75
C GLY A 86 12.74 7.00 20.80
N ILE A 87 11.92 6.55 19.85
CA ILE A 87 11.54 5.15 19.70
C ILE A 87 12.01 4.66 18.35
N THR A 88 12.91 3.68 18.33
CA THR A 88 13.38 3.05 17.10
C THR A 88 12.73 1.67 16.94
N ALA A 89 12.02 1.50 15.84
CA ALA A 89 11.42 0.24 15.45
C ALA A 89 12.51 -0.76 15.00
N PRO A 90 12.35 -2.06 15.28
CA PRO A 90 13.26 -3.08 14.77
C PRO A 90 13.21 -3.17 13.25
N SER A 91 14.24 -3.79 12.67
CA SER A 91 14.17 -4.28 11.28
C SER A 91 13.08 -5.35 11.14
N ALA A 92 12.47 -5.46 9.95
CA ALA A 92 11.48 -6.49 9.70
C ALA A 92 12.14 -7.88 9.66
N SER A 93 11.52 -8.84 10.34
CA SER A 93 11.90 -10.25 10.32
C SER A 93 10.64 -11.11 10.50
N GLU A 94 10.72 -12.42 10.23
CA GLU A 94 9.55 -13.31 10.28
C GLU A 94 8.84 -13.34 11.63
N ASN A 95 9.59 -13.18 12.72
CA ASN A 95 9.06 -13.30 14.08
C ASN A 95 9.03 -11.96 14.81
N VAL A 96 9.14 -10.84 14.09
CA VAL A 96 9.08 -9.52 14.74
C VAL A 96 7.68 -9.27 15.29
N SER A 97 7.58 -8.83 16.54
CA SER A 97 6.29 -8.42 17.09
C SER A 97 5.79 -7.19 16.35
N LYS A 98 4.60 -7.29 15.75
CA LYS A 98 3.94 -6.16 15.09
C LYS A 98 3.38 -5.15 16.09
N THR A 99 3.16 -5.53 17.34
CA THR A 99 2.59 -4.64 18.35
C THR A 99 3.52 -4.49 19.55
N PHE A 100 3.53 -3.30 20.13
CA PHE A 100 4.34 -2.96 21.30
C PHE A 100 3.60 -1.93 22.15
N SER A 101 3.37 -2.24 23.42
CA SER A 101 2.85 -1.29 24.41
C SER A 101 3.97 -0.83 25.33
N LEU A 102 4.46 0.39 25.11
CA LEU A 102 5.46 1.02 25.95
C LEU A 102 4.80 1.58 27.21
N GLN A 103 5.30 1.18 28.37
CA GLN A 103 4.93 1.79 29.65
C GLN A 103 6.03 2.76 30.09
N LEU A 104 5.65 4.00 30.38
CA LEU A 104 6.54 5.04 30.90
C LEU A 104 6.13 5.38 32.33
N THR A 105 7.10 5.40 33.24
CA THR A 105 6.87 5.75 34.65
C THR A 105 7.73 6.94 35.04
N ALA A 106 7.09 8.05 35.37
CA ALA A 106 7.75 9.22 35.93
C ALA A 106 7.68 9.20 37.46
N GLN A 107 8.83 9.34 38.11
CA GLN A 107 8.95 9.41 39.56
C GLN A 107 9.00 10.87 40.01
N GLY A 108 7.98 11.32 40.74
CA GLY A 108 7.89 12.66 41.29
C GLY A 108 8.85 12.91 42.46
N GLU A 109 9.22 14.17 42.65
CA GLU A 109 9.99 14.66 43.81
C GLU A 109 9.32 14.27 45.14
N ASN A 110 7.98 14.32 45.17
CA ASN A 110 7.14 13.99 46.31
C ASN A 110 6.92 12.47 46.54
N ARG A 111 7.65 11.61 45.82
CA ARG A 111 7.53 10.13 45.78
C ARG A 111 6.27 9.57 45.12
N GLN A 112 5.37 10.40 44.59
CA GLN A 112 4.27 9.91 43.75
C GLN A 112 4.79 9.51 42.36
N THR A 113 4.07 8.63 41.69
CA THR A 113 4.39 8.21 40.32
C THR A 113 3.26 8.54 39.37
N VAL A 114 3.62 8.88 38.13
CA VAL A 114 2.69 9.04 37.01
C VAL A 114 3.09 8.04 35.94
N THR A 115 2.12 7.32 35.40
CA THR A 115 2.36 6.31 34.36
C THR A 115 1.59 6.65 33.10
N LEU A 116 2.26 6.54 31.95
CA LEU A 116 1.69 6.67 30.62
C LEU A 116 1.91 5.39 29.83
N SER A 117 1.01 5.09 28.89
CA SER A 117 1.13 3.96 27.97
C SER A 117 1.03 4.45 26.54
N ILE A 118 1.91 3.96 25.66
CA ILE A 118 1.92 4.27 24.23
C ILE A 118 1.91 2.95 23.48
N ASN A 119 0.91 2.76 22.62
CA ASN A 119 0.82 1.59 21.76
C ASN A 119 1.49 1.90 20.42
N PHE A 120 2.24 0.95 19.89
CA PHE A 120 2.90 1.01 18.59
C PHE A 120 2.44 -0.14 17.71
N TYR A 121 2.41 0.12 16.40
CA TYR A 121 2.20 -0.90 15.37
C TYR A 121 3.33 -0.81 14.34
N LEU A 122 4.11 -1.87 14.22
CA LEU A 122 5.13 -2.04 13.19
C LEU A 122 4.51 -2.63 11.93
N VAL A 123 4.55 -1.86 10.85
CA VAL A 123 4.14 -2.31 9.53
C VAL A 123 5.25 -3.14 8.89
N THR A 124 4.93 -4.37 8.53
CA THR A 124 5.71 -5.15 7.56
C THR A 124 4.91 -5.24 6.27
N PHE A 125 5.62 -5.24 5.15
CA PHE A 125 5.00 -5.08 3.83
C PHE A 125 4.75 -6.41 3.10
N ASP A 126 5.09 -7.52 3.75
CA ASP A 126 4.96 -8.91 3.30
C ASP A 126 3.69 -9.61 3.83
N ASP A 127 2.80 -8.90 4.53
CA ASP A 127 1.54 -9.49 5.00
C ASP A 127 0.60 -9.74 3.81
N PRO A 128 0.20 -11.01 3.53
CA PRO A 128 -0.71 -11.32 2.42
C PRO A 128 -2.13 -10.77 2.61
N LYS A 129 -2.48 -10.28 3.81
CA LYS A 129 -3.73 -9.57 4.09
C LYS A 129 -3.62 -8.05 3.97
N GLY A 130 -2.41 -7.53 3.80
CA GLY A 130 -2.17 -6.12 3.53
C GLY A 130 -2.37 -5.77 2.05
N THR A 131 -2.49 -4.48 1.77
CA THR A 131 -2.76 -3.98 0.42
C THR A 131 -1.95 -2.73 0.14
N PHE A 132 -1.30 -2.71 -1.02
CA PHE A 132 -0.67 -1.53 -1.57
C PHE A 132 -1.65 -0.77 -2.48
N VAL A 133 -1.57 0.55 -2.42
CA VAL A 133 -2.26 1.44 -3.37
C VAL A 133 -1.21 2.31 -4.04
N LEU A 134 -1.01 2.10 -5.34
CA LEU A 134 -0.04 2.86 -6.12
C LEU A 134 -0.72 4.11 -6.65
N ASN A 135 -0.10 5.27 -6.49
CA ASN A 135 -0.62 6.55 -6.97
C ASN A 135 0.25 7.10 -8.08
N GLU A 136 -0.37 7.44 -9.21
CA GLU A 136 0.31 8.07 -10.35
C GLU A 136 0.91 9.44 -9.94
N GLY A 137 0.20 10.17 -9.07
CA GLY A 137 0.47 11.59 -8.85
C GLY A 137 0.03 12.44 -10.05
N ASN A 138 0.06 13.75 -9.89
CA ASN A 138 -0.16 14.66 -11.01
C ASN A 138 1.07 14.68 -11.94
N MET A 139 0.93 14.23 -13.19
CA MET A 139 2.02 14.10 -14.17
C MET A 139 2.87 15.37 -14.42
N THR A 140 2.40 16.55 -13.99
CA THR A 140 3.14 17.82 -14.12
C THR A 140 3.73 18.34 -12.81
N SER A 141 3.10 18.05 -11.67
CA SER A 141 3.39 18.75 -10.41
C SER A 141 3.73 17.84 -9.23
N GLU A 142 3.52 16.53 -9.33
CA GLU A 142 3.75 15.58 -8.24
C GLU A 142 4.39 14.29 -8.78
N ASN A 143 5.24 13.66 -7.98
CA ASN A 143 5.72 12.31 -8.25
C ASN A 143 4.73 11.25 -7.79
N GLY A 144 5.00 9.99 -8.17
CA GLY A 144 4.24 8.86 -7.68
C GLY A 144 4.41 8.62 -6.19
N SER A 145 3.40 8.01 -5.58
CA SER A 145 3.46 7.58 -4.18
C SER A 145 2.88 6.18 -4.00
N LEU A 146 3.18 5.60 -2.84
CA LEU A 146 2.69 4.28 -2.45
C LEU A 146 2.05 4.39 -1.07
N LEU A 147 0.79 3.93 -0.96
CA LEU A 147 0.11 3.73 0.31
C LEU A 147 0.21 2.25 0.70
N TYR A 148 0.13 1.99 2.00
CA TYR A 148 -0.08 0.64 2.52
C TYR A 148 -1.25 0.63 3.50
N ILE A 149 -2.11 -0.36 3.37
CA ILE A 149 -3.24 -0.62 4.26
C ILE A 149 -2.99 -1.96 4.95
N THR A 150 -2.95 -1.96 6.28
CA THR A 150 -2.77 -3.18 7.07
C THR A 150 -4.07 -3.99 7.12
N ALA A 151 -3.99 -5.26 7.54
CA ALA A 151 -5.15 -6.12 7.71
C ALA A 151 -6.20 -5.56 8.69
N GLU A 152 -5.75 -4.79 9.68
CA GLU A 152 -6.57 -4.14 10.71
C GLU A 152 -7.16 -2.81 10.25
N GLY A 153 -6.81 -2.33 9.05
CA GLY A 153 -7.34 -1.09 8.47
C GLY A 153 -6.53 0.17 8.81
N TYR A 154 -5.29 0.04 9.28
CA TYR A 154 -4.39 1.20 9.39
C TYR A 154 -3.87 1.58 8.02
N ILE A 155 -3.99 2.86 7.66
CA ILE A 155 -3.46 3.40 6.42
C ILE A 155 -2.16 4.15 6.70
N VAL A 156 -1.13 3.85 5.91
CA VAL A 156 0.16 4.56 5.94
C VAL A 156 0.40 5.20 4.58
N ASP A 157 0.50 6.52 4.59
CA ASP A 157 0.76 7.31 3.39
C ASP A 157 2.26 7.36 3.06
N ASN A 158 2.57 7.52 1.78
CA ASN A 158 3.91 7.72 1.25
C ASN A 158 4.96 6.73 1.79
N VAL A 159 4.60 5.44 1.92
CA VAL A 159 5.45 4.43 2.59
C VAL A 159 6.81 4.28 1.94
N TYR A 160 6.89 4.40 0.61
CA TYR A 160 8.16 4.33 -0.09
C TYR A 160 9.11 5.46 0.34
N LYS A 161 8.63 6.71 0.34
CA LYS A 161 9.40 7.89 0.76
C LYS A 161 9.76 7.83 2.23
N ARG A 162 8.83 7.36 3.07
CA ARG A 162 9.07 7.16 4.51
C ARG A 162 10.22 6.19 4.78
N VAL A 163 10.30 5.10 4.01
CA VAL A 163 11.35 4.08 4.16
C VAL A 163 12.68 4.49 3.53
N ASN A 164 12.66 5.13 2.35
CA ASN A 164 13.84 5.33 1.52
C ASN A 164 14.36 6.78 1.50
N GLY A 165 13.58 7.75 1.97
CA GLY A 165 13.91 9.17 1.94
C GLY A 165 13.71 9.84 0.57
N THR A 166 13.44 9.07 -0.48
CA THR A 166 13.28 9.51 -1.88
C THR A 166 11.89 9.15 -2.42
N GLU A 167 11.46 9.82 -3.49
CA GLU A 167 10.16 9.57 -4.13
C GLU A 167 10.23 8.53 -5.25
N LEU A 168 9.09 7.91 -5.55
CA LEU A 168 8.97 7.08 -6.76
C LEU A 168 9.02 7.95 -8.01
N GLY A 169 9.23 7.30 -9.16
CA GLY A 169 9.12 7.94 -10.47
C GLY A 169 7.79 8.67 -10.69
N ASN A 170 7.75 9.53 -11.70
CA ASN A 170 6.53 10.23 -12.09
C ASN A 170 5.60 9.29 -12.88
N VAL A 171 4.33 9.24 -12.46
CA VAL A 171 3.27 8.40 -13.04
C VAL A 171 3.61 6.90 -13.00
N PRO A 172 3.79 6.30 -11.80
CA PRO A 172 3.80 4.85 -11.66
C PRO A 172 2.47 4.26 -12.14
N GLN A 173 2.52 3.18 -12.91
CA GLN A 173 1.34 2.58 -13.55
C GLN A 173 1.06 1.16 -13.07
N ASP A 174 2.10 0.39 -12.74
CA ASP A 174 1.94 -1.02 -12.42
C ASP A 174 3.02 -1.47 -11.43
N MET A 175 2.69 -2.55 -10.71
CA MET A 175 3.52 -3.13 -9.68
C MET A 175 3.32 -4.64 -9.63
N CYS A 176 4.41 -5.39 -9.51
CA CYS A 176 4.34 -6.84 -9.32
C CYS A 176 5.40 -7.33 -8.32
N GLN A 177 5.20 -8.53 -7.80
CA GLN A 177 6.10 -9.18 -6.86
C GLN A 177 6.68 -10.45 -7.48
N TYR A 178 7.98 -10.64 -7.27
CA TYR A 178 8.66 -11.88 -7.62
C TYR A 178 9.83 -12.11 -6.68
N ASN A 179 9.94 -13.33 -6.14
CA ASN A 179 11.07 -13.77 -5.31
C ASN A 179 11.47 -12.80 -4.17
N GLY A 180 10.48 -12.31 -3.42
CA GLY A 180 10.70 -11.37 -2.30
C GLY A 180 11.11 -9.96 -2.74
N LYS A 181 11.02 -9.63 -4.03
CA LYS A 181 11.19 -8.30 -4.58
C LYS A 181 9.86 -7.73 -5.08
N THR A 182 9.73 -6.42 -4.95
CA THR A 182 8.62 -5.63 -5.52
C THR A 182 9.17 -4.75 -6.63
N TYR A 183 8.57 -4.83 -7.82
CA TYR A 183 8.92 -4.07 -9.01
C TYR A 183 7.85 -3.03 -9.28
N ILE A 184 8.21 -1.76 -9.46
CA ILE A 184 7.29 -0.64 -9.69
C ILE A 184 7.73 0.13 -10.94
N ILE A 185 6.86 0.19 -11.95
CA ILE A 185 7.16 0.82 -13.25
C ILE A 185 6.42 2.15 -13.41
N SER A 186 7.14 3.19 -13.88
CA SER A 186 6.65 4.57 -14.03
C SER A 186 6.85 5.10 -15.44
N GLN A 187 5.85 5.82 -15.99
CA GLN A 187 5.85 6.28 -17.38
C GLN A 187 6.94 7.31 -17.67
N ASN A 188 7.03 8.35 -16.83
CA ASN A 188 7.91 9.49 -17.10
C ASN A 188 9.26 9.36 -16.40
N GLY A 189 9.38 8.42 -15.44
CA GLY A 189 10.61 8.17 -14.69
C GLY A 189 11.05 9.38 -13.87
N ASN A 190 12.29 9.82 -14.08
CA ASN A 190 12.95 10.94 -13.40
C ASN A 190 12.57 12.33 -13.94
N GLY A 191 11.68 12.41 -14.94
CA GLY A 191 11.13 13.69 -15.42
C GLY A 191 9.62 13.76 -15.26
N ASN A 192 9.07 14.97 -15.31
CA ASN A 192 7.63 15.17 -15.44
C ASN A 192 7.23 15.25 -16.93
N ALA A 193 5.93 15.34 -17.20
CA ALA A 193 5.40 15.43 -18.56
C ALA A 193 5.84 16.69 -19.37
N MET A 194 6.42 17.69 -18.69
CA MET A 194 6.93 18.92 -19.30
C MET A 194 8.46 18.85 -19.56
N GLY A 195 9.10 17.72 -19.26
CA GLY A 195 10.54 17.52 -19.43
C GLY A 195 11.39 18.15 -18.32
N ALA A 196 10.79 18.60 -17.21
CA ALA A 196 11.54 19.01 -16.04
C ALA A 196 11.95 17.77 -15.24
N GLU A 197 13.24 17.65 -14.93
CA GLU A 197 13.74 16.61 -14.03
C GLU A 197 13.23 16.82 -12.61
N SER A 198 13.00 15.73 -11.90
CA SER A 198 12.63 15.72 -10.49
C SER A 198 13.54 14.78 -9.71
N ASP A 199 13.81 15.11 -8.45
CA ASP A 199 14.59 14.26 -7.55
C ASP A 199 13.74 13.04 -7.11
N ASN A 200 13.79 11.98 -7.91
CA ASN A 200 13.06 10.73 -7.69
C ASN A 200 13.85 9.51 -8.18
N ASP A 201 13.34 8.31 -7.90
CA ASP A 201 14.04 7.05 -8.19
C ASP A 201 13.79 6.47 -9.60
N GLY A 202 13.26 7.26 -10.53
CA GLY A 202 13.28 6.95 -11.94
C GLY A 202 12.17 6.02 -12.42
N MET A 203 12.43 5.34 -13.54
CA MET A 203 11.44 4.62 -14.33
C MET A 203 11.07 3.27 -13.71
N LEU A 204 12.04 2.47 -13.28
CA LEU A 204 11.80 1.20 -12.60
C LEU A 204 12.48 1.21 -11.24
N VAL A 205 11.72 0.93 -10.19
CA VAL A 205 12.21 0.75 -8.83
C VAL A 205 12.00 -0.70 -8.42
N ILE A 206 13.05 -1.31 -7.84
CA ILE A 206 12.99 -2.65 -7.25
C ILE A 206 13.27 -2.51 -5.76
N THR A 207 12.38 -3.02 -4.91
CA THR A 207 12.51 -3.00 -3.46
C THR A 207 12.44 -4.41 -2.87
N ASP A 208 12.97 -4.58 -1.67
CA ASP A 208 12.71 -5.76 -0.86
C ASP A 208 11.24 -5.73 -0.41
N THR A 209 10.50 -6.80 -0.67
CA THR A 209 9.04 -6.83 -0.44
C THR A 209 8.68 -6.69 1.04
N ARG A 210 9.51 -7.20 1.96
CA ARG A 210 9.21 -7.19 3.41
C ARG A 210 9.46 -5.83 4.05
N THR A 211 10.53 -5.15 3.66
CA THR A 211 11.00 -3.90 4.25
C THR A 211 10.69 -2.66 3.42
N LEU A 212 10.36 -2.84 2.14
CA LEU A 212 10.22 -1.79 1.12
C LEU A 212 11.52 -0.99 0.87
N LYS A 213 12.67 -1.46 1.39
CA LYS A 213 13.97 -0.83 1.11
C LYS A 213 14.31 -0.99 -0.37
N LYS A 214 14.67 0.11 -1.02
CA LYS A 214 15.15 0.14 -2.40
C LYS A 214 16.40 -0.74 -2.54
N LEU A 215 16.31 -1.70 -3.45
CA LEU A 215 17.42 -2.57 -3.87
C LEU A 215 18.09 -2.02 -5.12
N LYS A 216 17.29 -1.58 -6.10
CA LYS A 216 17.75 -0.99 -7.36
C LYS A 216 16.78 0.10 -7.82
N SER A 217 17.31 1.08 -8.53
CA SER A 217 16.55 2.06 -9.29
C SER A 217 17.16 2.21 -10.69
N TYR A 218 16.30 2.33 -11.69
CA TYR A 218 16.69 2.54 -13.08
C TYR A 218 16.03 3.82 -13.58
N PRO A 219 16.82 4.89 -13.83
CA PRO A 219 16.29 6.10 -14.43
C PRO A 219 15.94 5.87 -15.90
N LYS A 220 15.20 6.80 -16.50
CA LYS A 220 14.69 6.67 -17.87
C LYS A 220 15.80 6.47 -18.89
N GLU A 221 16.95 7.10 -18.69
CA GLU A 221 18.09 7.05 -19.61
C GLU A 221 18.71 5.64 -19.65
N THR A 222 18.75 4.96 -18.50
CA THR A 222 19.25 3.57 -18.40
C THR A 222 18.33 2.59 -19.11
N LEU A 223 17.03 2.86 -19.14
CA LEU A 223 16.03 2.03 -19.82
C LEU A 223 15.60 2.58 -21.18
N SER A 224 16.44 3.40 -21.83
CA SER A 224 16.26 3.67 -23.26
C SER A 224 16.38 2.34 -24.01
N PRO A 225 15.38 1.92 -24.80
CA PRO A 225 14.43 2.73 -25.60
C PRO A 225 12.97 2.84 -25.12
N LEU A 226 12.63 2.51 -23.86
CA LEU A 226 11.22 2.51 -23.40
C LEU A 226 10.52 3.87 -23.59
N ASP A 227 9.30 3.84 -24.14
CA ASP A 227 8.42 5.01 -24.28
C ASP A 227 7.08 4.79 -23.56
N TRP A 228 6.89 5.50 -22.44
CA TRP A 228 5.68 5.41 -21.61
C TRP A 228 5.34 3.96 -21.22
N PRO A 229 6.20 3.29 -20.44
CA PRO A 229 5.90 1.95 -19.95
C PRO A 229 4.71 1.97 -18.99
N THR A 230 3.92 0.90 -19.01
CA THR A 230 2.60 0.88 -18.35
C THR A 230 2.33 -0.39 -17.56
N HIS A 231 2.84 -1.53 -17.99
CA HIS A 231 2.58 -2.81 -17.31
C HIS A 231 3.86 -3.61 -17.22
N ILE A 232 4.00 -4.39 -16.15
CA ILE A 232 5.20 -5.18 -15.86
C ILE A 232 4.82 -6.58 -15.38
N ALA A 233 5.55 -7.58 -15.88
CA ALA A 233 5.48 -8.96 -15.41
C ALA A 233 6.89 -9.49 -15.21
N VAL A 234 7.12 -10.27 -14.15
CA VAL A 234 8.43 -10.85 -13.85
C VAL A 234 8.30 -12.36 -13.76
N ILE A 235 9.03 -13.07 -14.61
CA ILE A 235 9.18 -14.53 -14.51
C ILE A 235 10.44 -14.90 -13.74
N ASP A 236 11.53 -14.17 -13.99
CA ASP A 236 12.80 -14.22 -13.27
C ASP A 236 13.62 -12.95 -13.56
N GLU A 237 14.82 -12.84 -13.00
CA GLU A 237 15.73 -11.70 -13.20
C GLU A 237 16.19 -11.48 -14.66
N GLU A 238 16.09 -12.47 -15.55
CA GLU A 238 16.43 -12.34 -16.98
C GLU A 238 15.21 -12.12 -17.87
N HIS A 239 14.00 -12.30 -17.32
CA HIS A 239 12.72 -12.29 -18.02
C HIS A 239 11.72 -11.36 -17.33
N ILE A 240 12.02 -10.06 -17.36
CA ILE A 240 11.11 -8.99 -16.94
C ILE A 240 10.43 -8.42 -18.20
N TYR A 241 9.12 -8.56 -18.32
CA TYR A 241 8.37 -8.07 -19.48
C TYR A 241 7.71 -6.75 -19.17
N ILE A 242 7.98 -5.73 -19.99
CA ILE A 242 7.47 -4.37 -19.83
C ILE A 242 6.70 -3.98 -21.09
N ARG A 243 5.43 -3.60 -20.93
CA ARG A 243 4.60 -3.08 -22.02
C ARG A 243 4.70 -1.55 -22.06
N ASP A 244 5.00 -1.01 -23.23
CA ASP A 244 5.09 0.42 -23.50
C ASP A 244 4.25 0.83 -24.74
N ASN A 245 4.45 2.02 -25.30
CA ASN A 245 3.73 2.46 -26.50
C ASN A 245 4.12 1.71 -27.79
N ALA A 246 5.34 1.18 -27.88
CA ALA A 246 5.81 0.46 -29.06
C ALA A 246 5.32 -1.00 -29.05
N GLY A 247 5.27 -1.63 -27.89
CA GLY A 247 4.85 -3.02 -27.73
C GLY A 247 5.33 -3.57 -26.39
N ILE A 248 5.97 -4.75 -26.43
CA ILE A 248 6.47 -5.43 -25.25
C ILE A 248 7.99 -5.61 -25.36
N TRP A 249 8.69 -5.30 -24.28
CA TRP A 249 10.13 -5.48 -24.12
C TRP A 249 10.42 -6.52 -23.06
N ARG A 250 11.44 -7.35 -23.25
CA ARG A 250 12.09 -8.12 -22.19
C ARG A 250 13.29 -7.34 -21.67
N MET A 251 13.35 -7.13 -20.37
CA MET A 251 14.47 -6.55 -19.64
C MET A 251 15.21 -7.66 -18.87
N ASN A 252 16.54 -7.59 -18.86
CA ASN A 252 17.38 -8.33 -17.93
C ASN A 252 17.80 -7.42 -16.76
N GLU A 253 17.52 -7.83 -15.52
CA GLU A 253 17.80 -7.06 -14.30
C GLU A 253 19.31 -6.86 -14.05
N ASN A 254 20.15 -7.78 -14.51
CA ASN A 254 21.57 -7.79 -14.18
C ASN A 254 22.37 -6.72 -14.95
N ASP A 255 22.03 -6.51 -16.22
CA ASP A 255 22.72 -5.56 -17.10
C ASP A 255 21.81 -4.45 -17.66
N ALA A 256 20.53 -4.45 -17.30
CA ALA A 256 19.50 -3.53 -17.77
C ALA A 256 19.25 -3.58 -19.29
N SER A 257 19.70 -4.62 -19.99
CA SER A 257 19.49 -4.76 -21.42
C SER A 257 18.01 -4.96 -21.75
N LEU A 258 17.56 -4.32 -22.83
CA LEU A 258 16.19 -4.39 -23.33
C LEU A 258 16.16 -5.05 -24.71
N THR A 259 15.29 -6.04 -24.86
CA THR A 259 15.04 -6.74 -26.14
C THR A 259 13.57 -6.62 -26.51
N PHE A 260 13.27 -6.08 -27.69
CA PHE A 260 11.89 -5.99 -28.16
C PHE A 260 11.34 -7.37 -28.52
N ILE A 261 10.14 -7.68 -28.04
CA ILE A 261 9.44 -8.94 -28.37
C ILE A 261 8.78 -8.78 -29.73
N LYS A 262 9.31 -9.45 -30.74
CA LYS A 262 8.83 -9.30 -32.13
C LYS A 262 7.38 -9.76 -32.26
N GLY A 263 6.55 -9.01 -32.98
CA GLY A 263 5.13 -9.31 -33.15
C GLY A 263 4.24 -8.76 -32.03
N SER A 264 4.80 -8.05 -31.04
CA SER A 264 4.06 -7.42 -29.94
C SER A 264 3.62 -5.98 -30.24
N GLU A 265 3.81 -5.52 -31.48
CA GLU A 265 3.32 -4.22 -31.91
C GLU A 265 1.82 -4.12 -31.63
N GLU A 266 1.38 -2.94 -31.17
CA GLU A 266 -0.02 -2.67 -30.81
C GLU A 266 -0.53 -3.47 -29.59
N ALA A 267 0.34 -4.06 -28.77
CA ALA A 267 -0.06 -4.69 -27.52
C ALA A 267 -0.93 -3.72 -26.67
N PRO A 268 -2.11 -4.19 -26.20
CA PRO A 268 -3.06 -3.34 -25.52
C PRO A 268 -2.47 -2.82 -24.20
N LYS A 269 -2.97 -1.68 -23.74
CA LYS A 269 -2.67 -1.18 -22.40
C LYS A 269 -3.49 -1.99 -21.40
N ALA A 270 -2.99 -3.16 -21.02
CA ALA A 270 -3.67 -4.10 -20.13
C ALA A 270 -2.67 -4.88 -19.27
N PRO A 271 -3.09 -5.32 -18.06
CA PRO A 271 -2.31 -6.22 -17.22
C PRO A 271 -1.90 -7.50 -17.93
N PHE A 272 -0.72 -7.99 -17.58
CA PHE A 272 -0.26 -9.31 -17.99
C PHE A 272 -0.90 -10.39 -17.12
N ALA A 273 -1.20 -11.53 -17.72
CA ALA A 273 -1.50 -12.77 -17.00
C ALA A 273 -0.30 -13.71 -17.07
N ILE A 274 0.03 -14.37 -15.95
CA ILE A 274 1.10 -15.37 -15.89
C ILE A 274 0.48 -16.73 -15.60
N VAL A 275 0.70 -17.69 -16.51
CA VAL A 275 0.21 -19.06 -16.39
C VAL A 275 1.31 -20.01 -16.83
N ASN A 276 1.62 -21.04 -16.04
CA ASN A 276 2.66 -22.04 -16.34
C ASN A 276 4.02 -21.44 -16.73
N GLY A 277 4.43 -20.36 -16.08
CA GLY A 277 5.70 -19.68 -16.35
C GLY A 277 5.75 -18.93 -17.69
N LYS A 278 4.60 -18.71 -18.33
CA LYS A 278 4.48 -17.92 -19.56
C LYS A 278 3.65 -16.67 -19.31
N VAL A 279 3.93 -15.63 -20.08
CA VAL A 279 3.22 -14.34 -20.01
C VAL A 279 2.19 -14.26 -21.13
N TYR A 280 0.99 -13.81 -20.79
CA TYR A 280 -0.13 -13.65 -21.71
C TYR A 280 -0.65 -12.22 -21.68
N THR A 281 -1.00 -11.72 -22.86
CA THR A 281 -1.93 -10.59 -23.05
C THR A 281 -2.84 -10.92 -24.23
N TYR A 282 -3.65 -9.97 -24.67
CA TYR A 282 -4.54 -10.14 -25.81
C TYR A 282 -4.19 -9.18 -26.95
N TYR A 283 -4.82 -9.39 -28.10
CA TYR A 283 -4.85 -8.42 -29.18
C TYR A 283 -6.28 -8.28 -29.71
N ASN A 284 -6.61 -7.07 -30.13
CA ASN A 284 -7.85 -6.76 -30.84
C ASN A 284 -7.48 -6.00 -32.12
N GLN A 285 -7.49 -6.68 -33.24
CA GLN A 285 -7.39 -6.11 -34.58
C GLN A 285 -8.78 -6.08 -35.22
N ASN A 286 -8.97 -5.27 -36.26
CA ASN A 286 -10.28 -4.98 -36.88
C ASN A 286 -11.26 -6.17 -36.95
N PHE A 287 -10.77 -7.33 -37.41
CA PHE A 287 -11.56 -8.55 -37.52
C PHE A 287 -10.91 -9.74 -36.84
N MET A 288 -9.93 -9.55 -35.95
CA MET A 288 -9.24 -10.66 -35.29
C MET A 288 -8.96 -10.32 -33.83
N THR A 289 -9.36 -11.21 -32.95
CA THR A 289 -9.05 -11.18 -31.53
C THR A 289 -8.35 -12.48 -31.17
N GLY A 290 -7.41 -12.43 -30.24
CA GLY A 290 -6.73 -13.61 -29.73
C GLY A 290 -5.78 -13.25 -28.59
N LEU A 291 -4.90 -14.19 -28.27
CA LEU A 291 -3.94 -14.04 -27.20
C LEU A 291 -2.52 -13.97 -27.76
N TYR A 292 -1.74 -13.06 -27.21
CA TYR A 292 -0.30 -13.07 -27.33
C TYR A 292 0.28 -13.89 -26.18
N GLU A 293 1.00 -14.95 -26.50
CA GLU A 293 1.81 -15.73 -25.55
C GLU A 293 3.28 -15.35 -25.71
N ILE A 294 3.97 -15.15 -24.59
CA ILE A 294 5.41 -14.98 -24.51
C ILE A 294 5.98 -16.10 -23.62
N THR A 295 6.82 -16.93 -24.22
CA THR A 295 7.56 -17.97 -23.50
C THR A 295 8.95 -17.42 -23.13
N PRO A 296 9.41 -17.58 -21.88
CA PRO A 296 10.77 -17.22 -21.47
C PRO A 296 11.83 -17.77 -22.43
N GLY A 297 12.84 -16.96 -22.75
CA GLY A 297 13.88 -17.28 -23.74
C GLY A 297 13.46 -17.17 -25.22
N ASN A 298 12.18 -16.88 -25.53
CA ASN A 298 11.71 -16.61 -26.88
C ASN A 298 11.31 -15.13 -27.04
N ASP A 299 12.15 -14.35 -27.71
CA ASP A 299 11.91 -12.92 -27.95
C ASP A 299 10.94 -12.66 -29.14
N GLN A 300 9.91 -13.51 -29.29
CA GLN A 300 8.84 -13.38 -30.29
C GLN A 300 7.49 -13.82 -29.72
N ILE A 301 6.42 -13.12 -30.11
CA ILE A 301 5.04 -13.49 -29.77
C ILE A 301 4.66 -14.81 -30.44
N THR A 302 3.99 -15.68 -29.68
CA THR A 302 3.21 -16.80 -30.21
C THR A 302 1.73 -16.44 -30.16
N ASN A 303 1.08 -16.40 -31.33
CA ASN A 303 -0.35 -16.14 -31.42
C ASN A 303 -1.13 -17.40 -31.06
N ILE A 304 -1.98 -17.31 -30.03
CA ILE A 304 -2.93 -18.36 -29.71
C ILE A 304 -4.28 -17.97 -30.29
N SER A 305 -4.75 -18.82 -31.21
CA SER A 305 -6.10 -18.72 -31.73
C SER A 305 -7.08 -19.08 -30.62
N VAL A 306 -7.96 -18.15 -30.30
CA VAL A 306 -9.13 -18.44 -29.49
C VAL A 306 -10.31 -18.75 -30.42
N PRO A 307 -11.36 -19.47 -29.97
CA PRO A 307 -12.51 -19.74 -30.82
C PRO A 307 -13.14 -18.44 -31.35
N PHE A 308 -12.95 -18.17 -32.65
CA PHE A 308 -13.15 -16.86 -33.29
C PHE A 308 -14.57 -16.28 -33.19
N TYR A 309 -15.59 -17.14 -33.17
CA TYR A 309 -16.99 -16.70 -32.99
C TYR A 309 -17.40 -16.51 -31.53
N SER A 310 -16.50 -16.80 -30.59
CA SER A 310 -16.76 -16.81 -29.16
C SER A 310 -16.16 -15.58 -28.48
N LEU A 311 -14.99 -15.09 -28.87
CA LEU A 311 -14.34 -13.92 -28.25
C LEU A 311 -14.14 -12.81 -29.28
N TYR A 312 -14.77 -11.66 -29.08
CA TYR A 312 -14.53 -10.44 -29.86
C TYR A 312 -14.36 -9.24 -28.94
N GLY A 313 -13.38 -8.38 -29.19
CA GLY A 313 -13.15 -7.21 -28.34
C GLY A 313 -12.90 -7.62 -26.89
N ILE A 314 -11.77 -8.30 -26.66
CA ILE A 314 -11.33 -8.63 -25.30
C ILE A 314 -11.07 -7.32 -24.56
N THR A 315 -11.66 -7.18 -23.38
CA THR A 315 -11.53 -5.98 -22.53
C THR A 315 -10.62 -6.22 -21.34
N GLY A 316 -10.36 -7.48 -20.97
CA GLY A 316 -9.47 -7.81 -19.87
C GLY A 316 -9.02 -9.26 -19.87
N ILE A 317 -7.88 -9.49 -19.21
CA ILE A 317 -7.24 -10.79 -19.04
C ILE A 317 -6.64 -10.87 -17.62
N ALA A 318 -6.68 -12.04 -17.00
CA ALA A 318 -5.97 -12.32 -15.76
C ALA A 318 -5.65 -13.82 -15.64
N SER A 319 -4.74 -14.19 -14.74
CA SER A 319 -4.53 -15.59 -14.37
C SER A 319 -5.77 -16.14 -13.66
N ALA A 320 -6.16 -17.37 -13.99
CA ALA A 320 -7.23 -18.11 -13.33
C ALA A 320 -6.68 -19.38 -12.65
N PRO A 321 -7.43 -19.98 -11.70
CA PRO A 321 -7.10 -21.30 -11.17
C PRO A 321 -6.91 -22.37 -12.26
N ASP A 322 -6.28 -23.48 -11.89
CA ASP A 322 -6.11 -24.67 -12.75
C ASP A 322 -5.37 -24.38 -14.06
N ASN A 323 -4.36 -23.49 -14.01
CA ASN A 323 -3.55 -23.07 -15.15
C ASN A 323 -4.38 -22.52 -16.33
N CYS A 324 -5.48 -21.85 -16.01
CA CYS A 324 -6.34 -21.20 -16.98
C CYS A 324 -6.14 -19.69 -17.00
N LEU A 325 -6.76 -19.04 -17.98
CA LEU A 325 -6.89 -17.61 -18.11
C LEU A 325 -8.34 -17.21 -17.91
N TRP A 326 -8.52 -16.13 -17.16
CA TRP A 326 -9.75 -15.35 -17.14
C TRP A 326 -9.73 -14.37 -18.30
N ILE A 327 -10.78 -14.36 -19.13
CA ILE A 327 -10.90 -13.49 -20.29
C ILE A 327 -12.29 -12.85 -20.30
N MET A 328 -12.33 -11.53 -20.15
CA MET A 328 -13.56 -10.76 -20.34
C MET A 328 -13.63 -10.25 -21.78
N SER A 329 -14.74 -10.50 -22.45
CA SER A 329 -14.91 -10.12 -23.84
C SER A 329 -16.35 -9.78 -24.18
N THR A 330 -16.50 -9.06 -25.28
CA THR A 330 -17.77 -8.97 -25.98
C THR A 330 -17.88 -10.07 -27.04
N LYS A 331 -19.04 -10.16 -27.70
CA LYS A 331 -19.23 -10.94 -28.92
C LYS A 331 -19.91 -10.06 -29.96
N PHE A 332 -19.70 -10.36 -31.24
CA PHE A 332 -20.53 -9.83 -32.32
C PHE A 332 -22.03 -10.06 -32.01
N GLY A 333 -22.77 -8.97 -31.80
CA GLY A 333 -24.17 -9.02 -31.35
C GLY A 333 -24.41 -8.40 -29.96
N GLY A 334 -23.36 -7.96 -29.25
CA GLY A 334 -23.48 -7.18 -28.02
C GLY A 334 -23.54 -7.99 -26.72
N GLU A 335 -23.46 -9.32 -26.79
CA GLU A 335 -23.33 -10.17 -25.61
C GLU A 335 -21.97 -9.93 -24.93
N ILE A 336 -21.98 -9.84 -23.60
CA ILE A 336 -20.79 -9.65 -22.79
C ILE A 336 -20.59 -10.90 -21.95
N SER A 337 -19.35 -11.36 -21.86
CA SER A 337 -19.03 -12.62 -21.20
C SER A 337 -17.75 -12.55 -20.41
N MET A 338 -17.77 -13.26 -19.28
CA MET A 338 -16.60 -13.73 -18.60
C MET A 338 -16.31 -15.15 -19.09
N ASN A 339 -15.06 -15.45 -19.39
CA ASN A 339 -14.67 -16.75 -19.94
C ASN A 339 -13.46 -17.32 -19.21
N ARG A 340 -13.42 -18.65 -19.05
CA ARG A 340 -12.26 -19.39 -18.58
C ARG A 340 -11.67 -20.18 -19.73
N TYR A 341 -10.37 -20.05 -19.98
CA TYR A 341 -9.69 -20.67 -21.11
C TYR A 341 -8.38 -21.32 -20.68
N ASN A 342 -8.13 -22.56 -21.10
CA ASN A 342 -6.85 -23.22 -20.87
C ASN A 342 -5.95 -23.05 -22.10
N PRO A 343 -4.89 -22.21 -22.05
CA PRO A 343 -4.04 -21.98 -23.21
C PRO A 343 -3.17 -23.19 -23.59
N ALA A 344 -2.95 -24.14 -22.68
CA ALA A 344 -2.11 -25.31 -22.92
C ALA A 344 -2.88 -26.42 -23.66
N THR A 345 -4.12 -26.69 -23.26
CA THR A 345 -4.96 -27.71 -23.92
C THR A 345 -5.70 -27.16 -25.13
N GLN A 346 -5.95 -25.84 -25.17
CA GLN A 346 -6.80 -25.18 -26.15
C GLN A 346 -8.19 -25.84 -26.24
N GLU A 347 -8.65 -26.40 -25.11
CA GLU A 347 -9.99 -26.95 -24.93
C GLU A 347 -11.06 -25.86 -25.02
N ASP A 348 -12.33 -26.29 -25.06
CA ASP A 348 -13.47 -25.40 -25.21
C ASP A 348 -13.51 -24.32 -24.12
N LEU A 349 -13.92 -23.13 -24.56
CA LEU A 349 -14.06 -21.95 -23.73
C LEU A 349 -15.30 -22.09 -22.83
N GLU A 350 -15.09 -22.12 -21.51
CA GLU A 350 -16.19 -22.04 -20.54
C GLU A 350 -16.64 -20.59 -20.40
N ARG A 351 -17.95 -20.36 -20.30
CA ARG A 351 -18.51 -19.00 -20.32
C ARG A 351 -19.66 -18.81 -19.36
N ASN A 352 -19.65 -17.61 -18.76
CA ASN A 352 -20.78 -16.97 -18.12
C ASN A 352 -21.06 -15.61 -18.78
N TYR A 353 -22.35 -15.27 -18.94
CA TYR A 353 -22.76 -13.96 -19.44
C TYR A 353 -22.86 -12.94 -18.29
N ILE A 354 -22.53 -11.68 -18.59
CA ILE A 354 -22.60 -10.55 -17.63
C ILE A 354 -23.41 -9.39 -18.20
N SER A 355 -23.90 -8.52 -17.33
CA SER A 355 -24.87 -7.49 -17.72
C SER A 355 -24.27 -6.26 -18.37
N GLU A 356 -23.03 -5.87 -17.99
CA GLU A 356 -22.45 -4.58 -18.36
C GLU A 356 -20.99 -4.68 -18.83
N VAL A 357 -20.56 -3.70 -19.64
CA VAL A 357 -19.15 -3.58 -20.06
C VAL A 357 -18.37 -2.89 -18.95
N PRO A 358 -17.22 -3.43 -18.49
CA PRO A 358 -16.42 -2.77 -17.47
C PRO A 358 -15.89 -1.42 -17.95
N SER A 359 -15.83 -0.46 -17.05
CA SER A 359 -15.13 0.81 -17.29
C SER A 359 -13.63 0.61 -17.13
N VAL A 360 -12.97 0.31 -18.25
CA VAL A 360 -11.51 0.16 -18.33
C VAL A 360 -10.86 1.53 -18.50
N GLY A 361 -10.28 2.03 -17.41
CA GLY A 361 -9.56 3.31 -17.38
C GLY A 361 -8.19 3.24 -18.04
N SER A 362 -7.29 4.14 -17.65
CA SER A 362 -5.92 4.12 -18.17
C SER A 362 -5.16 2.87 -17.72
N SER A 363 -5.52 2.22 -16.60
CA SER A 363 -4.88 0.97 -16.15
C SER A 363 -5.20 -0.27 -16.98
N GLY A 364 -6.24 -0.25 -17.82
CA GLY A 364 -6.68 -1.46 -18.52
C GLY A 364 -7.21 -2.58 -17.59
N CYS A 365 -7.35 -2.33 -16.29
CA CYS A 365 -7.91 -3.29 -15.34
C CYS A 365 -9.43 -3.35 -15.50
N ALA A 366 -9.92 -4.47 -16.04
CA ALA A 366 -11.34 -4.70 -16.30
C ALA A 366 -12.08 -5.35 -15.13
N PHE A 367 -11.41 -6.21 -14.38
CA PHE A 367 -12.00 -7.00 -13.31
C PHE A 367 -10.93 -7.46 -12.32
N ALA A 368 -11.38 -7.88 -11.14
CA ALA A 368 -10.56 -8.50 -10.11
C ALA A 368 -11.19 -9.85 -9.70
N THR A 369 -10.37 -10.83 -9.27
CA THR A 369 -10.86 -12.19 -9.02
C THR A 369 -10.38 -12.78 -7.70
N HIS A 370 -11.26 -13.48 -7.00
CA HIS A 370 -10.96 -14.29 -5.82
C HIS A 370 -11.54 -15.69 -6.01
N GLY A 371 -10.67 -16.67 -6.33
CA GLY A 371 -11.10 -17.98 -6.80
C GLY A 371 -11.96 -17.87 -8.08
N ASN A 372 -13.18 -18.40 -8.03
CA ASN A 372 -14.16 -18.31 -9.11
C ASN A 372 -15.08 -17.09 -8.99
N THR A 373 -14.87 -16.19 -8.03
CA THR A 373 -15.65 -14.97 -7.88
C THR A 373 -14.97 -13.84 -8.65
N ILE A 374 -15.71 -13.17 -9.53
CA ILE A 374 -15.24 -12.05 -10.34
C ILE A 374 -15.97 -10.79 -9.91
N TYR A 375 -15.22 -9.73 -9.68
CA TYR A 375 -15.73 -8.40 -9.41
C TYR A 375 -15.33 -7.47 -10.55
N TYR A 376 -16.28 -6.66 -11.03
CA TYR A 376 -16.02 -5.65 -12.03
C TYR A 376 -16.88 -4.41 -11.77
N ALA A 377 -16.55 -3.29 -12.42
CA ALA A 377 -17.31 -2.05 -12.28
C ALA A 377 -17.69 -1.46 -13.64
N SER A 378 -18.92 -1.00 -13.75
CA SER A 378 -19.40 -0.14 -14.85
C SER A 378 -19.82 1.20 -14.26
N GLY A 379 -19.11 2.27 -14.62
CA GLY A 379 -19.17 3.52 -13.86
C GLY A 379 -18.75 3.31 -12.40
N THR A 380 -19.57 3.76 -11.47
CA THR A 380 -19.39 3.59 -10.01
C THR A 380 -20.16 2.40 -9.45
N THR A 381 -20.87 1.66 -10.28
CA THR A 381 -21.61 0.46 -9.87
C THR A 381 -20.69 -0.76 -9.90
N ILE A 382 -20.63 -1.49 -8.78
CA ILE A 382 -19.85 -2.70 -8.61
C ILE A 382 -20.76 -3.92 -8.82
N TYR A 383 -20.28 -4.87 -9.61
CA TYR A 383 -20.93 -6.11 -9.94
C TYR A 383 -20.12 -7.30 -9.42
N ARG A 384 -20.81 -8.40 -9.11
CA ARG A 384 -20.20 -9.70 -8.79
C ARG A 384 -20.76 -10.78 -9.70
N LEU A 385 -19.86 -11.65 -10.17
CA LEU A 385 -20.19 -12.90 -10.84
C LEU A 385 -19.53 -14.05 -10.09
N ASP A 386 -20.32 -15.02 -9.63
CA ASP A 386 -19.82 -16.33 -9.22
C ASP A 386 -19.75 -17.22 -10.47
N PHE A 387 -18.53 -17.49 -10.96
CA PHE A 387 -18.33 -18.24 -12.20
C PHE A 387 -18.71 -19.71 -12.06
N ARG A 388 -19.44 -20.23 -13.05
CA ARG A 388 -19.96 -21.59 -13.08
C ARG A 388 -19.58 -22.28 -14.40
N PRO A 389 -18.58 -23.16 -14.40
CA PRO A 389 -18.08 -23.79 -15.64
C PRO A 389 -19.12 -24.73 -16.28
N ASP A 390 -20.07 -25.23 -15.50
CA ASP A 390 -21.07 -26.23 -15.86
C ASP A 390 -22.42 -25.65 -16.29
N ILE A 391 -22.53 -24.32 -16.43
CA ILE A 391 -23.79 -23.69 -16.84
C ILE A 391 -24.17 -24.06 -18.28
N ASP A 392 -25.48 -24.16 -18.55
CA ASP A 392 -26.01 -24.31 -19.91
C ASP A 392 -25.55 -23.13 -20.78
N GLN A 393 -24.63 -23.41 -21.70
CA GLN A 393 -24.06 -22.44 -22.64
C GLN A 393 -25.10 -21.88 -23.63
N GLY A 394 -26.28 -22.50 -23.72
CA GLY A 394 -27.43 -21.96 -24.45
C GLY A 394 -28.16 -20.83 -23.71
N ASN A 395 -28.02 -20.75 -22.38
CA ASN A 395 -28.63 -19.70 -21.57
C ASN A 395 -27.75 -18.44 -21.56
N LYS A 396 -28.24 -17.40 -22.23
CA LYS A 396 -27.54 -16.13 -22.39
C LYS A 396 -27.93 -15.06 -21.39
N THR A 397 -28.70 -15.43 -20.38
CA THR A 397 -29.09 -14.49 -19.32
C THR A 397 -27.84 -14.12 -18.52
N PRO A 398 -27.56 -12.82 -18.29
CA PRO A 398 -26.52 -12.41 -17.36
C PRO A 398 -26.64 -13.11 -16.00
N GLN A 399 -25.51 -13.52 -15.45
CA GLN A 399 -25.43 -14.32 -14.21
C GLN A 399 -24.84 -13.53 -13.03
N ASP A 400 -24.48 -12.28 -13.27
CA ASP A 400 -23.94 -11.36 -12.30
C ASP A 400 -25.05 -10.62 -11.53
N GLU A 401 -24.66 -10.03 -10.41
CA GLU A 401 -25.52 -9.19 -9.59
C GLU A 401 -24.87 -7.83 -9.33
N ILE A 402 -25.70 -6.81 -9.11
CA ILE A 402 -25.26 -5.52 -8.61
C ILE A 402 -25.04 -5.63 -7.11
N LEU A 403 -23.85 -5.28 -6.64
CA LEU A 403 -23.55 -5.21 -5.21
C LEU A 403 -23.93 -3.84 -4.66
N THR A 404 -23.37 -2.78 -5.25
CA THR A 404 -23.56 -1.41 -4.77
C THR A 404 -23.21 -0.40 -5.84
N ASP A 405 -23.70 0.83 -5.68
CA ASP A 405 -23.25 1.99 -6.45
C ASP A 405 -22.59 2.99 -5.50
N LEU A 406 -21.30 3.21 -5.68
CA LEU A 406 -20.51 4.06 -4.79
C LEU A 406 -21.00 5.51 -4.78
N SER A 407 -21.58 5.99 -5.89
CA SER A 407 -22.13 7.34 -5.99
C SER A 407 -23.38 7.56 -5.13
N LEU A 408 -24.08 6.47 -4.80
CA LEU A 408 -25.23 6.49 -3.88
C LEU A 408 -24.79 6.43 -2.41
N LEU A 409 -23.56 5.97 -2.13
CA LEU A 409 -23.01 5.94 -0.78
C LEU A 409 -22.34 7.26 -0.39
N ASP A 410 -21.75 7.98 -1.35
CA ASP A 410 -21.16 9.30 -1.13
C ASP A 410 -21.19 10.14 -2.42
N GLU A 411 -21.73 11.36 -2.33
CA GLU A 411 -21.81 12.30 -3.46
C GLU A 411 -20.44 12.67 -4.06
N LYS A 412 -19.34 12.46 -3.34
CA LYS A 412 -17.99 12.70 -3.85
C LYS A 412 -17.47 11.53 -4.71
N ALA A 413 -18.14 10.38 -4.73
CA ALA A 413 -17.75 9.22 -5.53
C ALA A 413 -18.33 9.28 -6.95
N GLN A 414 -17.74 10.10 -7.81
CA GLN A 414 -18.29 10.41 -9.13
C GLN A 414 -17.59 9.65 -10.27
N ILE A 415 -16.30 9.37 -10.11
CA ILE A 415 -15.49 8.69 -11.14
C ILE A 415 -14.76 7.53 -10.48
N MET A 416 -15.08 6.30 -10.90
CA MET A 416 -14.25 5.13 -10.62
C MET A 416 -12.93 5.28 -11.39
N TYR A 417 -11.78 5.19 -10.71
CA TYR A 417 -10.47 5.40 -11.33
C TYR A 417 -9.66 4.10 -11.30
N ASN A 418 -9.28 3.62 -12.49
CA ASN A 418 -8.38 2.47 -12.72
C ASN A 418 -8.80 1.09 -12.19
N GLY A 419 -10.10 0.86 -12.02
CA GLY A 419 -10.66 -0.48 -11.79
C GLY A 419 -10.63 -0.93 -10.31
N LEU A 420 -11.00 -2.18 -10.08
CA LEU A 420 -11.09 -2.80 -8.76
C LEU A 420 -9.82 -3.59 -8.43
N GLY A 421 -9.59 -3.81 -7.14
CA GLY A 421 -8.70 -4.85 -6.64
C GLY A 421 -9.45 -5.80 -5.71
N VAL A 422 -9.00 -7.04 -5.59
CA VAL A 422 -9.48 -7.96 -4.56
C VAL A 422 -8.30 -8.65 -3.91
N ASN A 423 -8.21 -8.56 -2.59
CA ASN A 423 -7.12 -9.20 -1.87
C ASN A 423 -7.30 -10.74 -1.96
N PRO A 424 -6.29 -11.48 -2.46
CA PRO A 424 -6.43 -12.92 -2.72
C PRO A 424 -6.54 -13.77 -1.44
N THR A 425 -6.18 -13.20 -0.28
CA THR A 425 -6.18 -13.89 1.01
C THR A 425 -7.47 -13.63 1.78
N THR A 426 -7.96 -12.39 1.78
CA THR A 426 -9.15 -12.00 2.54
C THR A 426 -10.43 -11.99 1.71
N GLY A 427 -10.33 -11.89 0.38
CA GLY A 427 -11.46 -11.64 -0.51
C GLY A 427 -12.03 -10.22 -0.42
N TYR A 428 -11.37 -9.31 0.31
CA TYR A 428 -11.83 -7.93 0.43
C TYR A 428 -11.67 -7.20 -0.89
N VAL A 429 -12.70 -6.47 -1.29
CA VAL A 429 -12.75 -5.72 -2.55
C VAL A 429 -12.40 -4.28 -2.30
N TYR A 430 -11.47 -3.76 -3.10
CA TYR A 430 -10.95 -2.42 -3.04
C TYR A 430 -11.41 -1.63 -4.26
N ALA A 431 -11.89 -0.41 -4.02
CA ALA A 431 -12.28 0.52 -5.06
C ALA A 431 -11.76 1.92 -4.74
N ASN A 432 -11.45 2.71 -5.77
CA ASN A 432 -11.14 4.11 -5.58
C ASN A 432 -11.99 4.99 -6.48
N THR A 433 -12.57 6.04 -5.89
CA THR A 433 -13.36 7.04 -6.59
C THR A 433 -12.80 8.44 -6.42
N LEU A 434 -12.92 9.25 -7.46
CA LEU A 434 -12.60 10.67 -7.46
C LEU A 434 -13.90 11.48 -7.58
N LYS A 435 -13.93 12.67 -6.97
CA LYS A 435 -14.99 13.66 -7.24
C LYS A 435 -14.93 14.20 -8.65
N GLY A 436 -13.73 14.25 -9.22
CA GLY A 436 -13.49 14.69 -10.59
C GLY A 436 -12.00 14.71 -10.91
N VAL A 437 -11.69 14.95 -12.18
CA VAL A 437 -10.32 15.20 -12.65
C VAL A 437 -9.93 16.69 -12.48
N GLY A 438 -8.72 17.07 -12.88
CA GLY A 438 -8.24 18.45 -12.75
C GLY A 438 -8.02 18.82 -11.28
N PRO A 439 -8.62 19.89 -10.73
CA PRO A 439 -8.40 20.28 -9.34
C PRO A 439 -9.09 19.35 -8.31
N PHE A 440 -10.02 18.50 -8.75
CA PHE A 440 -10.83 17.68 -7.84
C PHE A 440 -10.26 16.28 -7.55
N TYR A 441 -9.12 15.92 -8.15
CA TYR A 441 -8.49 14.61 -7.95
C TYR A 441 -8.05 14.35 -6.50
N THR A 442 -7.81 15.41 -5.72
CA THR A 442 -7.47 15.33 -4.29
C THR A 442 -8.70 15.14 -3.41
N THR A 443 -9.91 15.28 -3.96
CA THR A 443 -11.16 14.91 -3.29
C THR A 443 -11.56 13.50 -3.75
N ASN A 444 -11.22 12.50 -2.95
CA ASN A 444 -11.34 11.09 -3.33
C ASN A 444 -11.72 10.19 -2.16
N GLN A 445 -12.16 8.97 -2.48
CA GLN A 445 -12.52 7.95 -1.50
C GLN A 445 -11.87 6.63 -1.91
N LEU A 446 -11.26 6.01 -0.91
CA LEU A 446 -10.77 4.65 -0.96
C LEU A 446 -11.73 3.77 -0.18
N TRP A 447 -12.29 2.76 -0.83
CA TRP A 447 -13.30 1.88 -0.27
C TRP A 447 -12.73 0.48 -0.11
N VAL A 448 -13.03 -0.15 1.03
CA VAL A 448 -12.72 -1.55 1.29
C VAL A 448 -14.02 -2.24 1.70
N PHE A 449 -14.44 -3.26 0.96
CA PHE A 449 -15.66 -4.02 1.24
C PHE A 449 -15.34 -5.46 1.61
N ASP A 450 -16.06 -5.96 2.62
CA ASP A 450 -16.31 -7.38 2.81
C ASP A 450 -17.76 -7.67 2.36
N PHE A 451 -17.91 -8.07 1.09
CA PHE A 451 -19.22 -8.35 0.50
C PHE A 451 -19.89 -9.63 1.01
N ALA A 452 -19.18 -10.45 1.80
CA ALA A 452 -19.83 -11.54 2.54
C ALA A 452 -20.66 -10.99 3.72
N GLY A 453 -20.24 -9.87 4.30
CA GLY A 453 -20.92 -9.21 5.43
C GLY A 453 -21.93 -8.14 5.02
N SER A 454 -21.56 -7.24 4.10
CA SER A 454 -22.42 -6.11 3.70
C SER A 454 -22.10 -5.60 2.29
N THR A 455 -23.14 -5.24 1.53
CA THR A 455 -23.01 -4.54 0.25
C THR A 455 -23.16 -3.01 0.36
N GLY A 456 -23.82 -2.52 1.42
CA GLY A 456 -24.11 -1.10 1.63
C GLY A 456 -23.19 -0.39 2.62
N THR A 457 -22.30 -1.11 3.30
CA THR A 457 -21.39 -0.54 4.31
C THR A 457 -19.98 -1.03 4.06
N PRO A 458 -19.02 -0.14 3.73
CA PRO A 458 -17.64 -0.54 3.59
C PRO A 458 -17.07 -0.98 4.94
N LEU A 459 -16.20 -2.00 4.91
CA LEU A 459 -15.39 -2.41 6.05
C LEU A 459 -14.47 -1.25 6.49
N PHE A 460 -13.82 -0.61 5.52
CA PHE A 460 -13.04 0.60 5.74
C PHE A 460 -13.32 1.63 4.64
N LYS A 461 -13.29 2.91 5.02
CA LYS A 461 -13.38 4.02 4.08
C LYS A 461 -12.34 5.07 4.47
N PHE A 462 -11.53 5.50 3.50
CA PHE A 462 -10.54 6.54 3.69
C PHE A 462 -10.82 7.68 2.72
N GLU A 463 -10.68 8.92 3.17
CA GLU A 463 -10.97 10.11 2.36
C GLU A 463 -9.69 10.89 2.06
N ASN A 464 -9.49 11.24 0.79
CA ASN A 464 -8.45 12.16 0.29
C ASN A 464 -7.00 11.67 0.43
N TYR A 465 -6.79 10.36 0.56
CA TYR A 465 -5.47 9.73 0.62
C TYR A 465 -4.85 9.43 -0.76
N THR A 466 -5.64 9.28 -1.81
CA THR A 466 -5.10 8.90 -3.13
C THR A 466 -4.82 10.11 -4.04
N ARG A 467 -4.03 9.88 -5.09
CA ARG A 467 -3.64 10.87 -6.11
C ARG A 467 -3.56 10.17 -7.46
N PHE A 468 -4.69 10.13 -8.19
CA PHE A 468 -4.82 9.34 -9.43
C PHE A 468 -4.32 7.90 -9.24
N PRO A 469 -5.00 7.06 -8.45
CA PRO A 469 -4.47 5.74 -8.11
C PRO A 469 -4.36 4.84 -9.33
N ALA A 470 -3.17 4.32 -9.59
CA ALA A 470 -2.88 3.40 -10.68
C ALA A 470 -3.56 2.03 -10.48
N GLY A 471 -3.67 1.58 -9.22
CA GLY A 471 -4.31 0.30 -8.90
C GLY A 471 -4.03 -0.17 -7.48
N PHE A 472 -4.48 -1.39 -7.21
CA PHE A 472 -4.34 -2.11 -5.94
C PHE A 472 -3.45 -3.33 -6.14
N PHE A 473 -2.48 -3.51 -5.26
CA PHE A 473 -1.48 -4.58 -5.39
C PHE A 473 -1.36 -5.35 -4.09
N PHE A 474 -1.19 -6.67 -4.20
CA PHE A 474 -1.28 -7.59 -3.08
C PHE A 474 -0.04 -8.48 -3.03
N ILE A 475 0.35 -8.90 -1.84
CA ILE A 475 1.40 -9.89 -1.68
C ILE A 475 0.83 -11.27 -2.04
N PRO A 476 1.45 -12.01 -2.98
CA PRO A 476 1.04 -13.37 -3.27
C PRO A 476 1.13 -14.24 -2.00
N CYS A 477 0.16 -15.12 -1.79
CA CYS A 477 0.34 -16.19 -0.81
C CYS A 477 1.54 -17.05 -1.24
N ALA A 478 2.43 -17.38 -0.31
CA ALA A 478 3.45 -18.39 -0.58
C ALA A 478 2.73 -19.69 -0.97
N VAL A 479 3.02 -20.21 -2.16
CA VAL A 479 2.46 -21.46 -2.69
C VAL A 479 3.22 -22.65 -2.10
#